data_AF-A0A1F3LKT2-F1
#
_entry.id   AF-A0A1F3LKT2-F1
#
_cell.length_a   1.000
_cell.length_b   1.000
_cell.length_c   1.000
_cell.angle_alpha   90.00
_cell.angle_beta   90.00
_cell.angle_gamma   90.00
#
_symmetry.space_group_name_H-M   'P 1'
#
loop_
_entity.id
_entity.type
_entity.pdbx_description
1 polymer ?
#
loop_
_entity_poly.entity_id
_entity_poly.type
_entity_poly.pdbx_seq_one_letter_code
_entity_poly.pdbx_strand_id
1 'polypeptide(L)'
;MKKILSILAISFLVFACMPDEIPPIGEKTDYKPMLAGTWNLVKFEQTDADAESKGFPAFATTKDLTNVFASHPYTDFSITFNADGTFTASKGTSYMQMLTSGNWLLNDLEYPSAIVLKNGSTTQTVSLGSLADVIVGKLQLKEERKQSDTGKVKIKYSYSLTKN
;
A
#
# COMPACT_ATOMS: atom_id res chain seq x y z
N MET A 1 -7.64 -59.00 30.73
CA MET A 1 -6.65 -57.92 30.89
C MET A 1 -6.19 -57.33 29.55
N LYS A 2 -5.74 -58.11 28.55
CA LYS A 2 -5.37 -57.59 27.21
C LYS A 2 -6.44 -56.73 26.51
N LYS A 3 -7.72 -57.12 26.58
CA LYS A 3 -8.84 -56.37 25.97
C LYS A 3 -9.10 -55.00 26.62
N ILE A 4 -8.80 -54.84 27.91
CA ILE A 4 -8.97 -53.57 28.64
C ILE A 4 -7.85 -52.60 28.26
N LEU A 5 -6.63 -53.09 28.09
CA LEU A 5 -5.49 -52.28 27.64
C LEU A 5 -5.69 -51.72 26.22
N SER A 6 -6.29 -52.50 25.32
CA SER A 6 -6.58 -52.06 23.95
C SER A 6 -7.67 -50.98 23.88
N ILE A 7 -8.68 -51.04 24.76
CA ILE A 7 -9.75 -50.02 24.83
C ILE A 7 -9.19 -48.70 25.37
N LEU A 8 -8.29 -48.76 26.37
CA LEU A 8 -7.64 -47.59 26.93
C LEU A 8 -6.73 -46.89 25.90
N ALA A 9 -5.98 -47.66 25.11
CA ALA A 9 -5.11 -47.11 24.07
C ALA A 9 -5.87 -46.40 22.94
N ILE A 10 -7.04 -46.93 22.54
CA ILE A 10 -7.90 -46.30 21.53
C ILE A 10 -8.52 -45.00 22.07
N SER A 11 -8.87 -44.95 23.35
CA SER A 11 -9.41 -43.73 23.98
C SER A 11 -8.41 -42.57 23.99
N PHE A 12 -7.11 -42.83 24.14
CA PHE A 12 -6.08 -41.77 24.11
C PHE A 12 -5.85 -41.19 22.71
N LEU A 13 -6.07 -41.97 21.65
CA LEU A 13 -5.93 -41.49 20.26
C LEU A 13 -7.04 -40.51 19.85
N VAL A 14 -8.22 -40.58 20.48
CA VAL A 14 -9.35 -39.68 20.17
C VAL A 14 -9.18 -38.30 20.81
N PHE A 15 -8.49 -38.20 21.96
CA PHE A 15 -8.21 -36.93 22.63
C PHE A 15 -6.98 -36.20 22.08
N ALA A 16 -6.09 -36.88 21.35
CA ALA A 16 -4.91 -36.27 20.72
C ALA A 16 -5.25 -35.49 19.43
N CYS A 17 -6.49 -35.56 18.94
CA CYS A 17 -6.95 -34.89 17.73
C CYS A 17 -7.96 -33.78 18.04
N MET A 18 -7.86 -33.15 19.21
CA MET A 18 -8.64 -31.94 19.49
C MET A 18 -8.05 -30.81 18.65
N PRO A 19 -8.83 -30.15 17.79
CA PRO A 19 -8.33 -29.03 16.99
C PRO A 19 -7.87 -27.94 17.96
N ASP A 20 -6.64 -27.46 17.78
CA ASP A 20 -6.15 -26.29 18.51
C ASP A 20 -7.16 -25.16 18.34
N GLU A 21 -7.55 -24.54 19.46
CA GLU A 21 -8.38 -23.35 19.43
C GLU A 21 -7.62 -22.28 18.64
N ILE A 22 -8.15 -21.91 17.48
CA ILE A 22 -7.61 -20.81 16.70
C ILE A 22 -7.77 -19.57 17.58
N PRO A 23 -6.67 -18.92 18.01
CA PRO A 23 -6.80 -17.73 18.84
C PRO A 23 -7.62 -16.69 18.09
N PRO A 24 -8.40 -15.85 18.80
CA PRO A 24 -9.19 -14.82 18.16
C PRO A 24 -8.27 -13.94 17.32
N ILE A 25 -8.64 -13.73 16.06
CA ILE A 25 -8.04 -12.70 15.23
C ILE A 25 -8.23 -11.40 16.01
N GLY A 26 -7.12 -10.75 16.38
CA GLY A 26 -7.13 -9.57 17.25
C GLY A 26 -7.97 -8.42 16.72
N GLU A 27 -8.05 -7.33 17.48
CA GLU A 27 -8.83 -6.16 17.06
C GLU A 27 -8.36 -5.59 15.72
N LYS A 28 -9.35 -5.10 14.95
CA LYS A 28 -9.09 -4.48 13.66
C LYS A 28 -8.20 -3.26 13.83
N THR A 29 -7.17 -3.19 12.99
CA THR A 29 -6.25 -2.06 12.98
C THR A 29 -6.91 -0.82 12.38
N ASP A 30 -6.90 0.31 13.10
CA ASP A 30 -7.25 1.61 12.54
C ASP A 30 -6.05 2.20 11.81
N TYR A 31 -6.15 2.27 10.48
CA TYR A 31 -5.08 2.76 9.61
C TYR A 31 -5.00 4.29 9.54
N LYS A 32 -6.08 5.02 9.86
CA LYS A 32 -6.07 6.48 9.79
C LYS A 32 -5.01 7.13 10.69
N PRO A 33 -4.90 6.78 11.99
CA PRO A 33 -3.83 7.31 12.84
C PRO A 33 -2.44 6.81 12.41
N MET A 34 -2.33 5.63 11.80
CA MET A 34 -1.05 5.10 11.32
C MET A 34 -0.52 5.88 10.11
N LEU A 35 -1.42 6.28 9.20
CA LEU A 35 -1.11 7.08 8.02
C LEU A 35 -0.83 8.54 8.35
N ALA A 36 -1.33 9.06 9.48
CA ALA A 36 -1.02 10.40 9.92
C ALA A 36 0.49 10.58 10.18
N GLY A 37 1.05 11.71 9.74
CA GLY A 37 2.47 12.03 9.84
C GLY A 37 3.07 12.49 8.51
N THR A 38 4.38 12.74 8.53
CA THR A 38 5.14 13.21 7.36
C THR A 38 5.85 12.04 6.68
N TRP A 39 5.66 11.93 5.37
CA TRP A 39 6.18 10.88 4.50
C TRP A 39 7.06 11.51 3.43
N ASN A 40 8.24 10.94 3.20
CA ASN A 40 9.17 11.42 2.17
C ASN A 40 9.43 10.35 1.13
N LEU A 41 9.51 10.76 -0.14
CA LEU A 41 9.72 9.88 -1.27
C LEU A 41 11.16 9.36 -1.29
N VAL A 42 11.32 8.04 -1.30
CA VAL A 42 12.62 7.37 -1.37
C VAL A 42 12.83 6.63 -2.69
N LYS A 43 11.74 6.28 -3.39
CA LYS A 43 11.81 5.56 -4.66
C LYS A 43 10.64 5.90 -5.58
N PHE A 44 10.94 6.11 -6.85
CA PHE A 44 9.96 6.30 -7.92
C PHE A 44 10.20 5.30 -9.05
N GLU A 45 9.18 4.50 -9.33
CA GLU A 45 9.20 3.47 -10.37
C GLU A 45 8.09 3.70 -11.39
N GLN A 46 8.41 3.42 -12.65
CA GLN A 46 7.45 3.36 -13.74
C GLN A 46 7.37 1.92 -14.26
N THR A 47 6.15 1.44 -14.47
CA THR A 47 5.88 0.13 -15.09
C THR A 47 5.07 0.31 -16.37
N ASP A 48 5.52 -0.32 -17.44
CA ASP A 48 4.77 -0.49 -18.69
C ASP A 48 3.72 -1.59 -18.48
N ALA A 49 2.46 -1.18 -18.43
CA ALA A 49 1.35 -2.09 -18.16
C ALA A 49 1.07 -3.05 -19.32
N ASP A 50 1.42 -2.68 -20.56
CA ASP A 50 1.23 -3.51 -21.74
C ASP A 50 2.25 -4.65 -21.77
N ALA A 51 3.52 -4.33 -21.51
CA ALA A 51 4.58 -5.32 -21.37
C ALA A 51 4.33 -6.27 -20.17
N GLU A 52 3.89 -5.72 -19.02
CA GLU A 52 3.51 -6.52 -17.85
C GLU A 52 2.36 -7.49 -18.20
N SER A 53 1.31 -7.02 -18.87
CA SER A 53 0.17 -7.85 -19.27
C SER A 53 0.53 -8.99 -20.23
N LYS A 54 1.63 -8.84 -20.97
CA LYS A 54 2.17 -9.84 -21.91
C LYS A 54 3.17 -10.79 -21.26
N GLY A 55 3.40 -10.67 -19.95
CA GLY A 55 4.29 -11.56 -19.20
C GLY A 55 5.78 -11.32 -19.45
N PHE A 56 6.17 -10.11 -19.86
CA PHE A 56 7.59 -9.76 -19.96
C PHE A 56 8.24 -9.78 -18.56
N PRO A 57 9.55 -10.09 -18.48
CA PRO A 57 10.26 -10.11 -17.20
C PRO A 57 10.37 -8.71 -16.58
N ALA A 58 10.45 -8.65 -15.26
CA ALA A 58 10.42 -7.40 -14.48
C ALA A 58 11.43 -6.33 -14.95
N PHE A 59 12.64 -6.74 -15.37
CA PHE A 59 13.67 -5.82 -15.85
C PHE A 59 13.29 -5.11 -17.16
N ALA A 60 12.35 -5.67 -17.93
CA ALA A 60 11.85 -5.12 -19.19
C ALA A 60 10.50 -4.40 -19.03
N THR A 61 9.81 -4.57 -17.89
CA THR A 61 8.51 -3.93 -17.61
C THR A 61 8.63 -2.74 -16.67
N THR A 62 9.56 -2.79 -15.70
CA THR A 62 9.66 -1.82 -14.62
C THR A 62 11.03 -1.15 -14.61
N LYS A 63 11.02 0.18 -14.47
CA LYS A 63 12.23 1.00 -14.39
C LYS A 63 12.18 1.87 -13.15
N ASP A 64 13.26 1.82 -12.38
CA ASP A 64 13.53 2.80 -11.33
C ASP A 64 13.99 4.11 -12.00
N LEU A 65 13.22 5.17 -11.78
CA LEU A 65 13.46 6.50 -12.32
C LEU A 65 13.91 7.49 -11.24
N THR A 66 14.14 7.03 -10.01
CA THR A 66 14.50 7.87 -8.86
C THR A 66 15.71 8.75 -9.17
N ASN A 67 16.74 8.18 -9.77
CA ASN A 67 18.01 8.86 -10.07
C ASN A 67 18.23 9.07 -11.58
N VAL A 68 17.15 9.14 -12.37
CA VAL A 68 17.27 9.32 -13.83
C VAL A 68 18.01 10.61 -14.20
N PHE A 69 17.86 11.66 -13.38
CA PHE A 69 18.65 12.88 -13.45
C PHE A 69 19.60 12.95 -12.26
N ALA A 70 20.89 12.69 -12.50
CA ALA A 70 21.90 12.58 -11.45
C ALA A 70 22.06 13.85 -10.58
N SER A 71 21.80 15.03 -11.15
CA SER A 71 21.87 16.31 -10.43
C SER A 71 20.57 16.69 -9.70
N HIS A 72 19.45 16.02 -10.01
CA HIS A 72 18.11 16.35 -9.51
C HIS A 72 17.29 15.06 -9.35
N PRO A 73 17.61 14.21 -8.36
CA PRO A 73 16.87 12.97 -8.12
C PRO A 73 15.43 13.26 -7.71
N TYR A 74 14.51 12.38 -8.10
CA TYR A 74 13.08 12.51 -7.79
C TYR A 74 12.75 12.05 -6.36
N THR A 75 13.46 12.59 -5.37
CA THR A 75 13.30 12.25 -3.94
C THR A 75 12.77 13.41 -3.09
N ASP A 76 12.70 14.63 -3.62
CA ASP A 76 12.35 15.83 -2.85
C ASP A 76 10.86 15.95 -2.48
N PHE A 77 10.06 14.92 -2.80
CA PHE A 77 8.65 14.92 -2.45
C PHE A 77 8.43 14.60 -0.98
N SER A 78 7.58 15.41 -0.34
CA SER A 78 7.13 15.20 1.03
C SER A 78 5.63 15.43 1.14
N ILE A 79 4.93 14.63 1.94
CA ILE A 79 3.52 14.82 2.25
C ILE A 79 3.26 14.62 3.74
N THR A 80 2.52 15.54 4.35
CA THR A 80 2.06 15.45 5.74
C THR A 80 0.56 15.22 5.75
N PHE A 81 0.13 14.11 6.33
CA PHE A 81 -1.25 13.82 6.65
C PHE A 81 -1.52 14.17 8.13
N ASN A 82 -2.31 15.20 8.39
CA ASN A 82 -2.66 15.59 9.75
C ASN A 82 -3.84 14.75 10.27
N ALA A 83 -3.84 14.47 11.57
CA ALA A 83 -4.89 13.67 12.21
C ALA A 83 -6.28 14.34 12.15
N ASP A 84 -6.33 15.67 11.99
CA ASP A 84 -7.55 16.46 11.80
C ASP A 84 -8.20 16.27 10.42
N GLY A 85 -7.57 15.51 9.52
CA GLY A 85 -8.06 15.28 8.16
C GLY A 85 -7.57 16.31 7.15
N THR A 86 -6.64 17.20 7.50
CA THR A 86 -5.96 18.09 6.55
C THR A 86 -4.65 17.49 6.05
N PHE A 87 -4.17 17.90 4.88
CA PHE A 87 -2.85 17.50 4.37
C PHE A 87 -2.13 18.67 3.69
N THR A 88 -0.81 18.55 3.64
CA THR A 88 0.07 19.42 2.86
C THR A 88 1.11 18.56 2.15
N ALA A 89 1.49 18.94 0.94
CA ALA A 89 2.50 18.25 0.16
C ALA A 89 3.44 19.25 -0.53
N SER A 90 4.73 18.93 -0.51
CA SER A 90 5.77 19.61 -1.26
C SER A 90 6.23 18.70 -2.39
N LYS A 91 6.09 19.17 -3.63
CA LYS A 91 6.49 18.39 -4.80
C LYS A 91 8.00 18.32 -4.98
N GLY A 92 8.70 19.40 -4.68
CA GLY A 92 10.12 19.56 -5.03
C GLY A 92 10.37 19.25 -6.51
N THR A 93 11.40 18.47 -6.78
CA THR A 93 11.77 17.98 -8.12
C THR A 93 10.97 16.75 -8.57
N SER A 94 10.17 16.12 -7.70
CA SER A 94 9.51 14.83 -7.99
C SER A 94 8.54 14.90 -9.18
N TYR A 95 8.43 13.78 -9.90
CA TYR A 95 7.43 13.61 -10.97
C TYR A 95 5.99 13.48 -10.45
N MET A 96 5.78 13.32 -9.13
CA MET A 96 4.45 13.12 -8.57
C MET A 96 3.50 14.29 -8.90
N GLN A 97 2.32 13.96 -9.43
CA GLN A 97 1.26 14.91 -9.75
C GLN A 97 0.17 14.79 -8.70
N MET A 98 0.31 15.52 -7.60
CA MET A 98 -0.64 15.47 -6.48
C MET A 98 -1.09 16.88 -6.09
N LEU A 99 -2.29 17.01 -5.54
CA LEU A 99 -2.71 18.21 -4.82
C LEU A 99 -1.67 18.56 -3.74
N THR A 100 -1.43 19.85 -3.53
CA THR A 100 -0.39 20.34 -2.60
C THR A 100 -0.93 20.67 -1.21
N SER A 101 -2.23 20.79 -1.05
CA SER A 101 -2.89 20.95 0.24
C SER A 101 -4.38 20.66 0.13
N GLY A 102 -5.03 20.45 1.27
CA GLY A 102 -6.48 20.29 1.35
C GLY A 102 -6.89 19.37 2.49
N ASN A 103 -7.99 18.64 2.28
CA ASN A 103 -8.46 17.60 3.18
C ASN A 103 -8.18 16.22 2.60
N TRP A 104 -7.95 15.24 3.45
CA TRP A 104 -7.78 13.85 3.08
C TRP A 104 -8.68 12.93 3.92
N LEU A 105 -9.07 11.83 3.31
CA LEU A 105 -9.77 10.72 3.96
C LEU A 105 -9.40 9.41 3.27
N LEU A 106 -9.67 8.31 3.94
CA LEU A 106 -9.62 6.99 3.33
C LEU A 106 -10.89 6.77 2.52
N ASN A 107 -10.75 6.12 1.35
CA ASN A 107 -11.90 5.77 0.53
C ASN A 107 -12.87 4.82 1.26
N ASP A 108 -12.32 3.98 2.14
CA ASP A 108 -13.03 3.04 2.98
C ASP A 108 -12.29 2.99 4.34
N LEU A 109 -13.02 3.15 5.45
CA LEU A 109 -12.43 3.12 6.80
C LEU A 109 -12.13 1.70 7.27
N GLU A 110 -12.83 0.72 6.70
CA GLU A 110 -12.71 -0.68 7.04
C GLU A 110 -11.63 -1.40 6.23
N TYR A 111 -11.53 -1.12 4.94
CA TYR A 111 -10.59 -1.75 4.01
C TYR A 111 -9.96 -0.71 3.09
N PRO A 112 -9.10 0.18 3.62
CA PRO A 112 -8.58 1.30 2.86
C PRO A 112 -7.72 0.83 1.68
N SER A 113 -8.13 1.19 0.47
CA SER A 113 -7.37 0.90 -0.74
C SER A 113 -6.84 2.17 -1.42
N ALA A 114 -7.31 3.34 -0.98
CA ALA A 114 -6.92 4.63 -1.53
C ALA A 114 -7.10 5.77 -0.51
N ILE A 115 -6.33 6.82 -0.71
CA ILE A 115 -6.51 8.12 -0.06
C ILE A 115 -7.23 9.04 -1.04
N VAL A 116 -8.30 9.67 -0.58
CA VAL A 116 -9.03 10.70 -1.32
C VAL A 116 -8.59 12.07 -0.81
N LEU A 117 -7.94 12.83 -1.68
CA LEU A 117 -7.48 14.19 -1.45
C LEU A 117 -8.48 15.17 -2.07
N LYS A 118 -8.85 16.21 -1.33
CA LYS A 118 -9.82 17.21 -1.78
C LYS A 118 -9.34 18.63 -1.48
N ASN A 119 -9.38 19.50 -2.48
CA ASN A 119 -9.14 20.93 -2.34
C ASN A 119 -10.19 21.70 -3.17
N GLY A 120 -11.13 22.36 -2.48
CA GLY A 120 -12.29 22.99 -3.12
C GLY A 120 -13.15 21.97 -3.87
N SER A 121 -13.34 22.19 -5.18
CA SER A 121 -14.06 21.28 -6.08
C SER A 121 -13.18 20.16 -6.64
N THR A 122 -11.85 20.26 -6.52
CA THR A 122 -10.93 19.26 -7.05
C THR A 122 -10.82 18.09 -6.09
N THR A 123 -11.05 16.89 -6.62
CA THR A 123 -10.87 15.63 -5.89
C THR A 123 -9.88 14.76 -6.64
N GLN A 124 -8.90 14.22 -5.91
CA GLN A 124 -7.91 13.29 -6.43
C GLN A 124 -7.92 12.04 -5.57
N THR A 125 -7.94 10.87 -6.20
CA THR A 125 -7.82 9.58 -5.49
C THR A 125 -6.47 8.98 -5.80
N VAL A 126 -5.74 8.59 -4.77
CA VAL A 126 -4.40 8.00 -4.86
C VAL A 126 -4.46 6.62 -4.25
N SER A 127 -4.08 5.59 -5.03
CA SER A 127 -4.20 4.21 -4.58
C SER A 127 -3.07 3.86 -3.61
N LEU A 128 -3.38 3.06 -2.59
CA LEU A 128 -2.42 2.53 -1.64
C LEU A 128 -1.83 1.22 -2.18
N GLY A 129 -0.54 0.99 -1.95
CA GLY A 129 0.13 -0.23 -2.33
C GLY A 129 -0.12 -1.37 -1.35
N SER A 130 0.45 -1.26 -0.15
CA SER A 130 0.36 -2.25 0.93
C SER A 130 0.10 -1.51 2.24
N LEU A 131 -0.94 -1.93 2.96
CA LEU A 131 -1.26 -1.39 4.29
C LEU A 131 -0.38 -1.99 5.39
N ALA A 132 0.13 -3.21 5.20
CA ALA A 132 1.00 -3.86 6.16
C ALA A 132 2.31 -3.09 6.35
N ASP A 133 2.80 -2.47 5.27
CA ASP A 133 4.02 -1.68 5.27
C ASP A 133 3.89 -0.37 6.07
N VAL A 134 2.67 0.15 6.23
CA VAL A 134 2.41 1.40 6.97
C VAL A 134 2.80 1.25 8.45
N ILE A 135 2.60 0.06 9.01
CA ILE A 135 2.94 -0.27 10.40
C ILE A 135 4.44 -0.13 10.65
N VAL A 136 5.27 -0.44 9.65
CA VAL A 136 6.74 -0.35 9.71
C VAL A 136 7.27 0.96 9.12
N GLY A 137 6.43 1.99 9.02
CA GLY A 137 6.84 3.32 8.57
C GLY A 137 7.13 3.39 7.07
N LYS A 138 6.52 2.53 6.26
CA LYS A 138 6.62 2.54 4.80
C LYS A 138 5.25 2.76 4.16
N LEU A 139 5.18 3.61 3.16
CA LEU A 139 3.95 3.89 2.43
C LEU A 139 4.22 3.75 0.94
N GLN A 140 3.35 3.05 0.22
CA GLN A 140 3.40 3.01 -1.23
C GLN A 140 2.15 3.67 -1.81
N LEU A 141 2.36 4.65 -2.68
CA LEU A 141 1.30 5.32 -3.44
C LEU A 141 1.39 4.89 -4.90
N LYS A 142 0.25 4.65 -5.53
CA LYS A 142 0.14 4.19 -6.91
C LYS A 142 -0.73 5.14 -7.74
N GLU A 143 -0.29 5.40 -8.96
CA GLU A 143 -1.04 6.14 -9.97
C GLU A 143 -1.07 5.35 -11.28
N GLU A 144 -2.23 5.33 -11.93
CA GLU A 144 -2.41 4.69 -13.23
C GLU A 144 -2.72 5.74 -14.30
N ARG A 145 -1.99 5.69 -15.42
CA ARG A 145 -2.30 6.48 -16.61
C ARG A 145 -3.00 5.61 -17.63
N LYS A 146 -4.22 6.01 -17.96
CA LYS A 146 -5.06 5.36 -18.96
C LYS A 146 -4.97 6.09 -20.29
N GLN A 147 -4.97 5.33 -21.38
CA GLN A 147 -5.09 5.87 -22.73
C GLN A 147 -6.49 6.48 -22.89
N SER A 148 -6.58 7.69 -23.43
CA SER A 148 -7.84 8.45 -23.50
C SER A 148 -8.88 7.84 -24.44
N ASP A 149 -8.44 7.10 -25.44
CA ASP A 149 -9.27 6.47 -26.48
C ASP A 149 -9.86 5.11 -26.06
N THR A 150 -9.08 4.28 -25.37
CA THR A 150 -9.44 2.89 -25.03
C THR A 150 -9.71 2.67 -23.55
N GLY A 151 -9.35 3.62 -22.69
CA GLY A 151 -9.43 3.50 -21.24
C GLY A 151 -8.46 2.48 -20.64
N LYS A 152 -7.60 1.85 -21.45
CA LYS A 152 -6.62 0.86 -21.00
C LYS A 152 -5.50 1.54 -20.23
N VAL A 153 -5.10 0.94 -19.10
CA VAL A 153 -3.92 1.37 -18.34
C VAL A 153 -2.69 1.10 -19.21
N LYS A 154 -1.87 2.12 -19.42
CA LYS A 154 -0.62 2.02 -20.19
C LYS A 154 0.61 2.20 -19.34
N ILE A 155 0.54 3.08 -18.35
CA ILE A 155 1.65 3.36 -17.45
C ILE A 155 1.14 3.27 -16.02
N LYS A 156 1.88 2.55 -15.18
CA LYS A 156 1.68 2.54 -13.73
C LYS A 156 2.87 3.21 -13.07
N TYR A 157 2.60 4.14 -12.17
CA TYR A 157 3.59 4.78 -11.34
C TYR A 157 3.48 4.25 -9.91
N SER A 158 4.63 3.95 -9.31
CA SER A 158 4.75 3.54 -7.92
C SER A 158 5.72 4.46 -7.20
N TYR A 159 5.26 5.00 -6.07
CA TYR A 159 6.01 5.91 -5.23
C TYR A 159 6.16 5.26 -3.87
N SER A 160 7.39 4.96 -3.46
CA SER A 160 7.67 4.41 -2.14
C SER A 160 8.15 5.54 -1.24
N LEU A 161 7.47 5.72 -0.11
CA LEU A 161 7.73 6.75 0.87
C LEU A 161 8.06 6.11 2.23
N THR A 162 8.84 6.81 3.03
CA THR A 162 9.13 6.43 4.41
C THR A 162 8.71 7.53 5.36
N LYS A 163 8.27 7.12 6.55
CA LYS A 163 7.91 8.04 7.63
C LYS A 163 9.18 8.65 8.23
N ASN A 164 9.17 9.97 8.45
CA ASN A 164 10.20 10.65 9.23
C ASN A 164 10.03 10.40 10.73
#